data_AF-A0A453INH1-F1
#
_entry.id   AF-A0A453INH1-F1
#
_cell.length_a   1.000
_cell.length_b   1.000
_cell.length_c   1.000
_cell.angle_alpha   90.00
_cell.angle_beta   90.00
_cell.angle_gamma   90.00
#
_symmetry.space_group_name_H-M   'P 1'
#
loop_
_entity.id
_entity.type
_entity.pdbx_description
1 polymer ?
#
loop_
_entity_poly.entity_id
_entity_poly.type
_entity_poly.pdbx_seq_one_letter_code
_entity_poly.pdbx_strand_id
1 'polypeptide(L)' 'MSGKSWPVTLKHTNRAGGKTRSSFRYGWHQFLVDNRLTVGDTCFFRALRGGEDHELKVQVRKLDGSFVD' A
#
# COMPACT_ATOMS: atom_id res chain seq x y z
N MET A 1 -13.82 -7.92 -13.14
CA MET A 1 -12.61 -8.60 -12.63
C MET A 1 -12.44 -8.17 -11.19
N SER A 2 -12.94 -8.95 -10.24
CA SER A 2 -12.73 -8.68 -8.82
C SER A 2 -11.25 -8.94 -8.51
N GLY A 3 -10.44 -7.89 -8.63
CA GLY A 3 -9.05 -7.92 -8.20
C GLY A 3 -8.98 -8.16 -6.70
N LYS A 4 -7.88 -8.74 -6.23
CA LYS A 4 -7.60 -8.83 -4.79
C LYS A 4 -7.52 -7.41 -4.22
N SER A 5 -8.22 -7.19 -3.12
CA SER A 5 -8.18 -5.94 -2.37
C SER A 5 -7.79 -6.23 -0.93
N TRP A 6 -6.99 -5.35 -0.34
CA TRP A 6 -6.52 -5.49 1.03
C TRP A 6 -6.99 -4.28 1.82
N PRO A 7 -7.87 -4.45 2.83
CA PRO A 7 -8.23 -3.36 3.72
C PRO A 7 -7.01 -2.98 4.56
N VAL A 8 -6.62 -1.71 4.50
CA VAL A 8 -5.46 -1.19 5.21
C VAL A 8 -5.84 0.07 5.98
N THR A 9 -5.47 0.12 7.25
CA THR A 9 -5.66 1.31 8.07
C THR A 9 -4.42 2.20 8.01
N LEU A 10 -4.64 3.48 7.71
CA LEU A 10 -3.66 4.54 7.88
C LEU A 10 -3.54 4.91 9.36
N LYS A 11 -2.34 4.79 9.91
CA LYS A 11 -2.02 5.33 11.23
C LYS A 11 -1.35 6.69 11.08
N HIS A 12 -1.90 7.69 11.77
CA HIS A 12 -1.25 8.96 12.01
C HIS A 12 -0.50 8.92 13.34
N THR A 13 0.77 9.30 13.34
CA THR A 13 1.57 9.43 14.56
C THR A 13 2.18 10.82 14.57
N ASN A 14 1.86 11.60 15.59
CA ASN A 14 2.46 12.91 15.82
C ASN A 14 3.88 12.72 16.34
N ARG A 15 4.83 13.45 15.76
CA ARG A 15 6.22 13.46 16.22
C ARG A 15 6.53 14.74 16.97
N ALA A 16 7.56 14.69 17.81
CA ALA A 16 8.17 15.87 18.40
C ALA A 16 8.50 16.88 17.28
N GLY A 17 8.07 18.13 17.45
CA GLY A 17 8.17 19.18 16.44
C GLY A 17 6.95 19.33 15.51
N GLY A 18 5.79 18.76 15.88
CA GLY A 18 4.51 19.02 15.21
C GLY A 18 4.31 18.34 13.86
N LYS A 19 5.28 17.52 13.41
CA LYS A 19 5.19 16.81 12.15
C LYS A 19 4.40 15.51 12.32
N THR A 20 3.33 15.34 11.55
CA THR A 20 2.56 14.10 11.50
C THR A 20 3.19 13.14 10.49
N ARG A 21 3.45 11.89 10.90
CA ARG A 21 3.74 10.78 9.98
C ARG A 21 2.49 9.95 9.77
N SER A 22 2.16 9.71 8.50
CA SER A 22 1.16 8.72 8.08
C SER A 22 1.86 7.45 7.62
N SER A 23 1.32 6.29 7.97
CA SER A 23 1.82 4.99 7.50
C SER A 23 0.69 3.98 7.39
N PHE A 24 0.73 3.13 6.37
CA PHE A 24 -0.05 1.89 6.33
C PHE A 24 0.37 1.00 7.50
N ARG A 25 -0.58 0.59 8.35
CA ARG A 25 -0.26 -0.17 9.57
C ARG A 25 -1.05 -1.46 9.67
N TYR A 26 -2.34 -1.38 9.99
CA TYR A 26 -3.17 -2.58 10.16
C TYR A 26 -3.58 -3.10 8.79
N GLY A 27 -3.48 -4.42 8.56
CA GLY A 27 -3.74 -5.06 7.26
C GLY A 27 -2.59 -5.00 6.25
N TRP A 28 -1.62 -4.07 6.42
CA TRP A 28 -0.49 -3.92 5.49
C TRP A 28 0.37 -5.18 5.36
N HIS A 29 0.57 -5.92 6.46
CA HIS A 29 1.37 -7.15 6.44
C HIS A 29 0.75 -8.23 5.54
N GLN A 30 -0.58 -8.34 5.49
CA GLN A 30 -1.25 -9.31 4.62
C GLN A 30 -0.99 -9.00 3.14
N PHE A 31 -1.02 -7.73 2.76
CA PHE A 31 -0.66 -7.30 1.41
C PHE A 31 0.78 -7.72 1.05
N LEU A 32 1.74 -7.57 1.98
CA LEU A 32 3.13 -7.97 1.75
C LEU A 32 3.26 -9.48 1.52
N VAL A 33 2.58 -10.29 2.35
CA VAL A 33 2.62 -11.75 2.28
C VAL A 33 2.00 -12.25 0.97
N ASP A 34 0.80 -11.78 0.65
CA ASP A 34 0.04 -12.26 -0.52
C ASP A 34 0.73 -11.94 -1.85
N ASN A 35 1.47 -10.84 -1.91
CA ASN A 35 2.21 -10.39 -3.10
C ASN A 35 3.71 -10.70 -3.02
N ARG A 36 4.14 -11.45 -1.98
CA ARG A 36 5.53 -11.86 -1.73
C ARG A 36 6.51 -10.69 -1.84
N LEU A 37 6.17 -9.55 -1.24
CA LEU A 37 7.02 -8.37 -1.30
C LEU A 37 8.27 -8.58 -0.46
N THR A 38 9.40 -8.22 -1.06
CA THR A 38 10.71 -8.23 -0.40
C THR A 38 11.34 -6.85 -0.41
N VAL A 39 12.33 -6.62 0.45
CA VAL A 39 13.13 -5.39 0.42
C VAL A 39 13.75 -5.25 -0.98
N GLY A 40 13.57 -4.08 -1.59
CA GLY A 40 13.99 -3.80 -2.98
C GLY A 40 12.83 -3.74 -3.98
N ASP A 41 11.68 -4.34 -3.65
CA ASP A 41 10.47 -4.17 -4.45
C ASP A 41 9.92 -2.74 -4.31
N THR A 42 9.32 -2.23 -5.38
CA THR A 42 8.73 -0.88 -5.42
C THR A 42 7.22 -0.94 -5.65
N CYS A 43 6.45 -0.31 -4.76
CA CYS A 43 5.00 -0.12 -4.94
C CYS A 43 4.69 1.26 -5.52
N PHE A 44 3.95 1.28 -6.62
CA PHE A 44 3.39 2.48 -7.21
C PHE A 44 1.90 2.56 -6.85
N PHE A 45 1.51 3.59 -6.10
CA PHE A 45 0.12 3.80 -5.69
C PHE A 45 -0.54 4.88 -6.53
N ARG A 46 -1.79 4.64 -6.93
CA ARG A 46 -2.67 5.62 -7.57
C ARG A 46 -3.98 5.70 -6.81
N ALA A 47 -4.33 6.90 -6.37
CA ALA A 47 -5.63 7.17 -5.78
C ALA A 47 -6.71 7.04 -6.86
N LEU A 48 -7.70 6.20 -6.59
CA LEU A 48 -8.91 6.11 -7.40
C LEU A 48 -9.90 7.15 -6.87
N ARG A 49 -10.57 7.87 -7.79
CA ARG A 49 -11.57 8.89 -7.45
C ARG A 49 -12.94 8.35 -7.86
N GLY A 50 -13.97 8.66 -7.08
CA GLY A 50 -15.37 8.39 -7.42
C GLY A 50 -16.03 7.20 -6.69
N GLY A 51 -15.35 6.58 -5.73
CA GLY A 51 -15.97 5.63 -4.80
C GLY A 51 -16.31 6.27 -3.45
N GLU A 52 -17.18 5.63 -2.66
CA GLU A 52 -17.45 6.01 -1.27
C GLU A 52 -16.23 5.75 -0.36
N ASP A 53 -15.41 4.76 -0.73
CA ASP A 53 -14.21 4.37 0.01
C ASP A 53 -12.91 4.99 -0.56
N HIS A 54 -11.92 5.14 0.32
CA HIS A 54 -10.57 5.54 -0.06
C HIS A 54 -9.80 4.36 -0.69
N GLU A 55 -9.85 4.24 -2.01
CA GLU A 55 -9.17 3.18 -2.75
C GLU A 55 -7.84 3.62 -3.36
N LEU A 56 -6.82 2.79 -3.18
CA LEU A 56 -5.52 2.94 -3.82
C LEU A 56 -5.27 1.73 -4.73
N LYS A 57 -5.19 1.96 -6.04
CA LYS A 57 -4.65 0.94 -6.95
C LYS A 57 -3.14 0.88 -6.75
N VAL A 58 -2.63 -0.32 -6.55
CA VAL A 58 -1.19 -0.57 -6.43
C VAL A 58 -0.68 -1.36 -7.63
N GLN A 59 0.48 -0.97 -8.14
CA GLN A 59 1.28 -1.77 -9.05
C GLN A 59 2.62 -2.06 -8.37
N VAL A 60 3.05 -3.32 -8.35
CA VAL A 60 4.30 -3.72 -7.72
C VAL A 60 5.32 -4.06 -8.80
N ARG A 61 6.48 -3.42 -8.74
CA ARG A 61 7.66 -3.78 -9.52
C ARG A 61 8.64 -4.50 -8.62
N LYS A 62 8.99 -5.73 -9.00
CA LYS A 62 9.99 -6.54 -8.33
C LYS A 62 11.39 -5.95 -8.51
N LEU A 63 12.29 -6.30 -7.61
CA LEU A 63 13.70 -5.89 -7.68
C LEU A 63 14.37 -6.27 -9.02
N ASP A 64 14.02 -7.42 -9.60
CA ASP A 64 14.51 -7.88 -10.91
C ASP A 64 13.93 -7.10 -12.11
N GLY A 65 13.03 -6.15 -11.83
CA GLY A 65 12.37 -5.31 -12.82
C GLY A 65 11.04 -5.85 -13.36
N SER A 66 10.66 -7.08 -13.03
CA SER A 66 9.36 -7.65 -13.40
C SER A 66 8.20 -6.98 -12.66
N PHE A 67 6.99 -7.09 -13.20
CA PHE A 67 5.78 -6.61 -12.54
C PHE A 67 4.97 -7.78 -12.00
N VAL A 68 4.30 -7.57 -10.86
CA VAL A 68 3.33 -8.52 -10.31
C VAL A 68 2.00 -8.33 -11.04
N ASP A 69 1.46 -9.41 -11.58
CA ASP A 69 0.12 -9.48 -12.20
C ASP A 69 -1.02 -9.46 -11.17
#